data_AF-A0A6C2CIS0-F1
#
_entry.id   AF-A0A6C2CIS0-F1
#
_cell.length_a   1.000
_cell.length_b   1.000
_cell.length_c   1.000
_cell.angle_alpha   90.00
_cell.angle_beta   90.00
_cell.angle_gamma   90.00
#
_symmetry.space_group_name_H-M   'P 1'
#
loop_
_entity.id
_entity.type
_entity.pdbx_description
1 polymer ?
#
loop_
_entity_poly.entity_id
_entity_poly.type
_entity_poly.pdbx_seq_one_letter_code
_entity_poly.pdbx_strand_id
1 'polypeptide(L)'
;MQLASRFASRSPSLRSDSPLSDDQIRRVAPSIFADAPHESRSERYSYIPTAAVLAELRKEGFQPFMVTQTRVRDEGKREHTKHMLRLRHASQINGAEANEIVLLNSHDGTSSYQMLAGMFRFVCSNGLVCGDTVADVRVPHKGDVAGLVIEGAYQVLSGFEHVKESRDLMRGITLDDGEAEVFARAALSLKYDDPDKPAPIKESQILMPRRFDDRRPDLWSVFNRTQENLTKGGLHGRAANGRRQSTRPVQGIDQNIRLNRALWLLADGMRALKA
;
A
#
# COMPACT_ATOMS: atom_id res chain seq x y z
N MET A 1 11.18 -18.77 1.82
CA MET A 1 11.13 -17.76 2.92
C MET A 1 9.68 -17.37 3.14
N GLN A 2 9.05 -17.92 4.18
CA GLN A 2 7.67 -17.61 4.54
C GLN A 2 7.69 -16.33 5.38
N LEU A 3 7.19 -15.21 4.85
CA LEU A 3 6.96 -13.99 5.63
C LEU A 3 5.91 -14.29 6.71
N ALA A 4 6.37 -14.72 7.88
CA ALA A 4 5.54 -14.94 9.05
C ALA A 4 5.20 -13.59 9.70
N SER A 5 4.22 -12.88 9.14
CA SER A 5 3.30 -12.06 9.93
C SER A 5 1.95 -11.99 9.22
N ARG A 6 1.06 -12.95 9.49
CA ARG A 6 -0.35 -12.82 9.13
C ARG A 6 -0.94 -11.71 10.00
N PHE A 7 -1.28 -10.57 9.40
CA PHE A 7 -2.00 -9.50 10.10
C PHE A 7 -3.37 -10.03 10.53
N ALA A 8 -3.75 -9.73 11.77
CA ALA A 8 -5.08 -10.01 12.27
C ALA A 8 -6.11 -9.05 11.66
N SER A 9 -7.36 -9.50 11.57
CA SER A 9 -8.46 -8.60 11.23
C SER A 9 -8.59 -7.47 12.25
N ARG A 10 -9.02 -6.29 11.79
CA ARG A 10 -9.26 -5.09 12.63
C ARG A 10 -8.00 -4.49 13.28
N SER A 11 -6.87 -4.45 12.58
CA SER A 11 -5.75 -3.60 12.99
C SER A 11 -6.22 -2.14 13.14
N PRO A 12 -5.77 -1.41 14.18
CA PRO A 12 -6.11 0.00 14.33
C PRO A 12 -5.59 0.78 13.13
N SER A 13 -6.47 1.59 12.55
CA SER A 13 -6.18 2.41 11.39
C SER A 13 -6.99 3.68 11.46
N LEU A 14 -6.38 4.79 11.06
CA LEU A 14 -7.05 6.07 10.86
C LEU A 14 -6.63 6.62 9.50
N ARG A 15 -7.61 7.08 8.73
CA ARG A 15 -7.41 7.82 7.49
C ARG A 15 -8.21 9.11 7.60
N SER A 16 -7.65 10.19 7.09
CA SER A 16 -8.27 11.51 7.07
C SER A 16 -8.03 12.20 5.74
N ASP A 17 -8.94 13.10 5.38
CA ASP A 17 -8.78 14.03 4.25
C ASP A 17 -7.94 15.26 4.63
N SER A 18 -7.73 15.49 5.92
CA SER A 18 -6.82 16.50 6.47
C SER A 18 -5.56 15.85 7.09
N PRO A 19 -4.43 16.58 7.19
CA PRO A 19 -3.25 16.11 7.92
C PRO A 19 -3.58 15.60 9.32
N LEU A 20 -2.96 14.49 9.71
CA LEU A 20 -3.06 13.90 11.04
C LEU A 20 -2.07 14.57 11.99
N SER A 21 -2.57 14.95 13.16
CA SER A 21 -1.75 15.40 14.30
C SER A 21 -1.04 14.23 14.98
N ASP A 22 0.01 14.53 15.74
CA ASP A 22 0.76 13.50 16.49
C ASP A 22 -0.11 12.81 17.54
N ASP A 23 -1.04 13.52 18.17
CA ASP A 23 -2.00 12.91 19.10
C ASP A 23 -2.92 11.90 18.42
N GLN A 24 -3.40 12.21 17.21
CA GLN A 24 -4.20 11.28 16.43
C GLN A 24 -3.39 10.05 16.01
N ILE A 25 -2.14 10.26 15.58
CA ILE A 25 -1.22 9.17 15.22
C ILE A 25 -0.93 8.31 16.44
N ARG A 26 -0.62 8.91 17.59
CA ARG A 26 -0.27 8.21 18.84
C ARG A 26 -1.41 7.35 19.35
N ARG A 27 -2.66 7.81 19.25
CA ARG A 27 -3.84 7.02 19.65
C ARG A 27 -4.00 5.72 18.84
N VAL A 28 -3.60 5.74 17.56
CA VAL A 28 -3.83 4.63 16.62
C VAL A 28 -2.61 3.73 16.51
N ALA A 29 -1.42 4.32 16.43
CA ALA A 29 -0.15 3.66 16.25
C ALA A 29 0.90 4.23 17.22
N PRO A 30 0.78 3.97 18.52
CA PRO A 30 1.71 4.51 19.50
C PRO A 30 3.15 4.00 19.29
N SER A 31 3.33 2.86 18.60
CA SER A 31 4.65 2.35 18.22
C SER A 31 5.50 3.28 17.34
N ILE A 32 4.91 4.27 16.68
CA ILE A 32 5.66 5.30 15.95
C ILE A 32 6.51 6.16 16.89
N PHE A 33 6.07 6.30 18.14
CA PHE A 33 6.63 7.18 19.15
C PHE A 33 7.34 6.44 20.29
N ALA A 34 7.72 5.18 20.08
CA ALA A 34 8.64 4.52 21.02
C ALA A 34 9.96 5.30 21.06
N ASP A 35 10.57 5.43 22.23
CA ASP A 35 11.86 6.14 22.37
C ASP A 35 13.06 5.21 22.12
N ALA A 36 12.84 3.90 22.12
CA ALA A 36 13.85 2.86 22.02
C ALA A 36 13.32 1.63 21.26
N PRO A 37 14.19 0.73 20.76
CA PRO A 37 13.75 -0.57 20.27
C PRO A 37 13.20 -1.44 21.41
N HIS A 38 12.41 -2.46 21.07
CA HIS A 38 11.95 -3.44 22.06
C HIS A 38 13.14 -4.13 22.73
N GLU A 39 13.05 -4.43 24.03
CA GLU A 39 14.09 -5.13 24.82
C GLU A 39 14.54 -6.50 24.26
N SER A 40 13.81 -7.05 23.29
CA SER A 40 14.14 -8.31 22.63
C SER A 40 15.14 -8.12 21.49
N ARG A 41 15.57 -6.89 21.22
CA ARG A 41 16.54 -6.55 20.18
C ARG A 41 17.95 -6.56 20.75
N SER A 42 18.87 -7.11 19.98
CA SER A 42 20.28 -7.16 20.36
C SER A 42 20.96 -5.80 20.16
N GLU A 43 22.14 -5.63 20.75
CA GLU A 43 22.99 -4.43 20.58
C GLU A 43 23.35 -4.14 19.11
N ARG A 44 23.25 -5.13 18.23
CA ARG A 44 23.50 -4.97 16.78
C ARG A 44 22.32 -4.32 16.04
N TYR A 45 21.17 -4.18 16.69
CA TYR A 45 19.98 -3.60 16.08
C TYR A 45 20.11 -2.07 16.04
N SER A 46 20.18 -1.52 14.84
CA SER A 46 20.17 -0.07 14.64
C SER A 46 18.74 0.46 14.66
N TYR A 47 18.41 1.21 15.71
CA TYR A 47 17.10 1.82 15.88
C TYR A 47 16.88 2.96 14.88
N ILE A 48 15.70 2.96 14.25
CA ILE A 48 15.27 4.03 13.32
C ILE A 48 14.01 4.68 13.92
N PRO A 49 14.13 5.86 14.55
CA PRO A 49 13.01 6.55 15.19
C PRO A 49 12.02 7.07 14.15
N THR A 50 10.86 6.42 14.03
CA THR A 50 9.84 6.80 13.04
C THR A 50 9.30 8.21 13.29
N ALA A 51 9.13 8.62 14.55
CA ALA A 51 8.72 9.98 14.90
C ALA A 51 9.71 11.04 14.42
N ALA A 52 11.03 10.79 14.51
CA ALA A 52 12.04 11.72 14.01
C ALA A 52 12.01 11.80 12.48
N VAL A 53 11.91 10.65 11.79
CA VAL A 53 11.75 10.63 10.33
C VAL A 53 10.50 11.37 9.88
N LEU A 54 9.38 11.18 10.58
CA LEU A 54 8.13 11.92 10.32
C LEU A 54 8.30 13.43 10.51
N ALA A 55 9.04 13.86 11.54
CA ALA A 55 9.32 15.26 11.79
C ALA A 55 10.15 15.89 10.64
N GLU A 56 11.18 15.19 10.14
CA GLU A 56 11.95 15.65 8.97
C GLU A 56 11.09 15.72 7.71
N LEU A 57 10.28 14.68 7.42
CA LEU A 57 9.37 14.69 6.28
C LEU A 57 8.36 15.84 6.32
N ARG A 58 7.90 16.24 7.52
CA ARG A 58 7.04 17.41 7.70
C ARG A 58 7.72 18.73 7.35
N LYS A 59 9.03 18.86 7.63
CA LYS A 59 9.80 20.05 7.22
C LYS A 59 9.87 20.16 5.69
N GLU A 60 9.95 19.02 5.01
CA GLU A 60 9.88 18.90 3.55
C GLU A 60 8.44 18.97 2.99
N GLY A 61 7.46 19.40 3.79
CA GLY A 61 6.09 19.61 3.33
C GLY A 61 5.22 18.34 3.22
N PHE A 62 5.73 17.17 3.60
CA PHE A 62 4.94 15.94 3.63
C PHE A 62 4.12 15.82 4.92
N GLN A 63 2.83 15.61 4.76
CA GLN A 63 1.88 15.50 5.86
C GLN A 63 1.27 14.10 5.91
N PRO A 64 1.10 13.49 7.10
CA PRO A 64 0.50 12.17 7.24
C PRO A 64 -1.02 12.23 7.08
N PHE A 65 -1.60 11.33 6.28
CA PHE A 65 -3.05 11.25 6.07
C PHE A 65 -3.64 9.88 6.39
N MET A 66 -2.78 8.87 6.54
CA MET A 66 -3.19 7.57 7.01
C MET A 66 -2.10 7.00 7.91
N VAL A 67 -2.55 6.36 8.98
CA VAL A 67 -1.71 5.66 9.94
C VAL A 67 -2.37 4.34 10.30
N THR A 68 -1.57 3.30 10.48
CA THR A 68 -2.00 2.03 11.04
C THR A 68 -0.85 1.33 11.75
N GLN A 69 -1.17 0.44 12.69
CA GLN A 69 -0.20 -0.51 13.20
C GLN A 69 -0.78 -1.91 13.31
N THR A 70 0.10 -2.89 13.40
CA THR A 70 -0.27 -4.29 13.55
C THR A 70 -0.88 -4.51 14.92
N ARG A 71 -2.00 -5.24 14.97
CA ARG A 71 -2.52 -5.73 16.25
C ARG A 71 -1.65 -6.89 16.74
N VAL A 72 -1.11 -6.75 17.94
CA VAL A 72 -0.35 -7.80 18.63
C VAL A 72 -1.21 -8.50 19.67
N ARG A 73 -0.90 -9.77 19.94
CA ARG A 73 -1.49 -10.52 21.07
C ARG A 73 -0.76 -10.26 22.37
N ASP A 74 0.54 -10.03 22.27
CA ASP A 74 1.44 -9.70 23.36
C ASP A 74 1.43 -8.18 23.57
N GLU A 75 0.90 -7.72 24.71
CA GLU A 75 0.76 -6.30 25.02
C GLU A 75 2.11 -5.59 25.11
N GLY A 76 3.18 -6.28 25.55
CA GLY A 76 4.53 -5.70 25.63
C GLY A 76 5.09 -5.28 24.27
N LYS A 77 4.58 -5.88 23.18
CA LYS A 77 4.98 -5.54 21.81
C LYS A 77 4.15 -4.45 21.17
N ARG A 78 3.07 -4.00 21.81
CA ARG A 78 2.12 -3.04 21.21
C ARG A 78 2.81 -1.72 20.84
N GLU A 79 3.74 -1.31 21.68
CA GLU A 79 4.50 -0.08 21.56
C GLU A 79 5.71 -0.20 20.61
N HIS A 80 5.97 -1.38 20.02
CA HIS A 80 7.12 -1.59 19.14
C HIS A 80 6.77 -2.29 17.83
N THR A 81 5.49 -2.64 17.66
CA THR A 81 5.04 -3.44 16.53
C THR A 81 5.15 -2.70 15.20
N LYS A 82 5.04 -3.47 14.11
CA LYS A 82 5.04 -2.94 12.75
C LYS A 82 3.92 -1.93 12.55
N HIS A 83 4.27 -0.76 12.03
CA HIS A 83 3.38 0.35 11.71
C HIS A 83 3.62 0.88 10.31
N MET A 84 2.64 1.62 9.79
CA MET A 84 2.70 2.25 8.49
C MET A 84 2.10 3.65 8.53
N LEU A 85 2.75 4.58 7.85
CA LEU A 85 2.27 5.92 7.54
C LEU A 85 2.10 6.07 6.03
N ARG A 86 1.10 6.84 5.60
CA ARG A 86 1.00 7.33 4.23
C ARG A 86 0.98 8.85 4.26
N LEU A 87 1.98 9.45 3.62
CA LEU A 87 2.21 10.88 3.63
C LEU A 87 2.02 11.45 2.22
N ARG A 88 1.46 12.66 2.13
CA ARG A 88 1.30 13.41 0.88
C ARG A 88 1.93 14.78 1.03
N HIS A 89 2.47 15.32 -0.05
CA HIS A 89 2.95 16.69 -0.02
C HIS A 89 1.77 17.67 0.09
N ALA A 90 1.90 18.72 0.91
CA ALA A 90 0.81 19.65 1.21
C ALA A 90 0.25 20.36 -0.03
N SER A 91 1.06 20.56 -1.07
CA SER A 91 0.63 21.18 -2.33
C SER A 91 -0.25 20.27 -3.21
N GLN A 92 -0.31 18.96 -2.94
CA GLN A 92 -1.02 17.99 -3.78
C GLN A 92 -2.37 17.56 -3.20
N ILE A 93 -2.84 18.17 -2.11
CA ILE A 93 -4.03 17.74 -1.37
C ILE A 93 -5.34 17.98 -2.15
N ASN A 94 -5.36 18.92 -3.10
CA ASN A 94 -6.57 19.30 -3.84
C ASN A 94 -6.69 18.67 -5.24
N GLY A 95 -5.78 17.76 -5.61
CA GLY A 95 -5.79 17.10 -6.91
C GLY A 95 -6.79 15.93 -7.00
N ALA A 96 -7.03 15.42 -8.21
CA ALA A 96 -7.72 14.14 -8.39
C ALA A 96 -6.88 12.95 -7.90
N GLU A 97 -5.55 13.12 -7.92
CA GLU A 97 -4.52 12.18 -7.49
C GLU A 97 -3.40 12.95 -6.78
N ALA A 98 -2.69 12.29 -5.87
CA ALA A 98 -1.50 12.81 -5.19
C ALA A 98 -0.42 11.74 -5.11
N ASN A 99 0.84 12.13 -5.17
CA ASN A 99 1.92 11.21 -4.87
C ASN A 99 1.97 10.97 -3.36
N GLU A 100 2.30 9.74 -2.97
CA GLU A 100 2.35 9.32 -1.58
C GLU A 100 3.67 8.66 -1.23
N ILE A 101 4.22 9.04 -0.08
CA ILE A 101 5.23 8.23 0.60
C ILE A 101 4.50 7.20 1.45
N VAL A 102 4.77 5.92 1.22
CA VAL A 102 4.34 4.85 2.13
C VAL A 102 5.54 4.43 2.97
N LEU A 103 5.52 4.79 4.25
CA LEU A 103 6.59 4.48 5.20
C LEU A 103 6.14 3.29 6.06
N LEU A 104 6.98 2.26 6.15
CA LEU A 104 6.81 1.15 7.07
C LEU A 104 8.02 1.03 7.98
N ASN A 105 7.77 0.69 9.24
CA ASN A 105 8.82 0.36 10.17
C ASN A 105 8.30 -0.57 11.27
N SER A 106 9.21 -1.17 12.04
CA SER A 106 8.90 -1.89 13.27
C SER A 106 10.07 -1.74 14.22
N HIS A 107 9.81 -1.55 15.51
CA HIS A 107 10.83 -1.37 16.53
C HIS A 107 11.11 -2.66 17.32
N ASP A 108 10.36 -3.72 17.04
CA ASP A 108 10.57 -5.09 17.53
C ASP A 108 11.35 -5.98 16.54
N GLY A 109 11.83 -5.40 15.43
CA GLY A 109 12.60 -6.08 14.39
C GLY A 109 11.87 -7.20 13.65
N THR A 110 10.53 -7.21 13.68
CA THR A 110 9.72 -8.10 12.83
C THR A 110 9.68 -7.64 11.36
N SER A 111 10.11 -6.42 11.08
CA SER A 111 10.26 -5.84 9.76
C SER A 111 11.49 -4.94 9.70
N SER A 112 11.92 -4.65 8.48
CA SER A 112 12.87 -3.57 8.24
C SER A 112 12.12 -2.28 7.96
N TYR A 113 12.80 -1.15 8.16
CA TYR A 113 12.35 0.12 7.62
C TYR A 113 12.22 0.05 6.10
N GLN A 114 11.10 0.56 5.58
CA GLN A 114 10.82 0.67 4.15
C GLN A 114 10.19 2.02 3.84
N MET A 115 10.57 2.60 2.72
CA MET A 115 9.93 3.78 2.16
C MET A 115 9.63 3.51 0.69
N LEU A 116 8.37 3.69 0.30
CA LEU A 116 7.91 3.41 -1.06
C LEU A 116 7.30 4.65 -1.67
N ALA A 117 7.53 4.85 -2.97
CA ALA A 117 6.67 5.71 -3.76
C ALA A 117 5.31 5.04 -4.02
N GLY A 118 4.23 5.78 -3.84
CA GLY A 118 2.88 5.38 -4.19
C GLY A 118 2.10 6.54 -4.79
N MET A 119 0.85 6.27 -5.13
CA MET A 119 -0.08 7.27 -5.63
C MET A 119 -1.42 7.11 -4.92
N PHE A 120 -1.95 8.19 -4.38
CA PHE A 120 -3.33 8.26 -3.91
C PHE A 120 -4.22 8.70 -5.04
N ARG A 121 -5.39 8.06 -5.15
CA ARG A 121 -6.47 8.60 -5.96
C ARG A 121 -7.63 8.98 -5.04
N PHE A 122 -7.91 10.29 -4.99
CA PHE A 122 -8.86 10.87 -4.02
C PHE A 122 -10.28 10.35 -4.23
N VAL A 123 -10.68 10.20 -5.50
CA VAL A 123 -12.05 9.78 -5.88
C VAL A 123 -12.41 8.39 -5.37
N CYS A 124 -11.42 7.50 -5.14
CA CYS A 124 -11.64 6.19 -4.51
C CYS A 124 -11.29 6.12 -3.04
N SER A 125 -10.60 7.11 -2.51
CA SER A 125 -9.84 6.95 -1.27
C SER A 125 -8.97 5.68 -1.29
N ASN A 126 -8.52 5.23 -2.46
CA ASN A 126 -7.61 4.09 -2.56
C ASN A 126 -6.19 4.60 -2.59
N GLY A 127 -5.42 4.05 -1.65
CA GLY A 127 -3.98 4.10 -1.73
C GLY A 127 -3.47 3.07 -2.72
N LEU A 128 -2.87 3.52 -3.80
CA LEU A 128 -2.07 2.67 -4.67
C LEU A 128 -0.65 2.65 -4.10
N VAL A 129 -0.03 1.48 -4.15
CA VAL A 129 1.41 1.33 -3.96
C VAL A 129 1.96 1.00 -5.33
N CYS A 130 2.68 1.95 -5.90
CA CYS A 130 3.31 1.77 -7.20
C CYS A 130 4.57 0.93 -6.96
N GLY A 131 4.72 -0.12 -7.75
CA GLY A 131 5.75 -1.12 -7.51
C GLY A 131 6.51 -1.41 -8.78
N ASP A 132 7.60 -0.71 -8.99
CA ASP A 132 8.80 -1.25 -9.64
C ASP A 132 9.96 -1.09 -8.64
N THR A 133 11.08 -1.80 -8.81
CA THR A 133 12.24 -1.73 -7.88
C THR A 133 12.83 -0.31 -7.74
N VAL A 134 12.50 0.59 -8.66
CA VAL A 134 13.09 1.94 -8.78
C VAL A 134 12.74 2.88 -7.61
N ALA A 135 11.64 2.63 -6.88
CA ALA A 135 11.21 3.52 -5.79
C ALA A 135 10.78 2.76 -4.52
N ASP A 136 11.36 1.56 -4.30
CA ASP A 136 11.20 0.75 -3.09
C ASP A 136 12.51 0.72 -2.30
N VAL A 137 12.60 1.58 -1.28
CA VAL A 137 13.78 1.68 -0.43
C VAL A 137 13.59 0.81 0.79
N ARG A 138 14.55 -0.08 1.03
CA ARG A 138 14.58 -0.96 2.20
C ARG A 138 15.86 -0.78 2.98
N VAL A 139 15.73 -0.29 4.22
CA VAL A 139 16.87 -0.08 5.12
C VAL A 139 16.87 -1.16 6.20
N PRO A 140 17.87 -2.07 6.23
CA PRO A 140 17.98 -3.02 7.33
C PRO A 140 18.31 -2.28 8.63
N HIS A 141 17.84 -2.80 9.77
CA HIS A 141 18.20 -2.27 11.10
C HIS A 141 19.62 -2.67 11.51
N LYS A 142 20.61 -2.37 10.67
CA LYS A 142 22.02 -2.70 10.89
C LYS A 142 22.92 -1.74 10.10
N GLY A 143 23.97 -1.25 10.75
CA GLY A 143 24.98 -0.39 10.12
C GLY A 143 24.57 1.10 10.15
N ASP A 144 25.03 1.86 9.16
CA ASP A 144 24.67 3.27 8.99
C ASP A 144 23.26 3.41 8.43
N VAL A 145 22.28 3.42 9.33
CA VAL A 145 20.87 3.54 8.95
C VAL A 145 20.47 4.97 8.59
N ALA A 146 21.16 5.98 9.13
CA ALA A 146 20.79 7.38 8.92
C ALA A 146 21.06 7.80 7.47
N GLY A 147 22.26 7.50 6.96
CA GLY A 147 22.61 7.77 5.57
C GLY A 147 21.67 7.08 4.58
N LEU A 148 21.37 5.79 4.82
CA LEU A 148 20.49 4.99 3.97
C LEU A 148 19.03 5.50 3.97
N VAL A 149 18.52 6.00 5.09
CA VAL A 149 17.18 6.58 5.17
C VAL A 149 17.11 7.89 4.37
N ILE A 150 18.14 8.73 4.46
CA ILE A 150 18.22 10.00 3.73
C ILE A 150 18.29 9.76 2.21
N GLU A 151 19.23 8.91 1.77
CA GLU A 151 19.36 8.54 0.37
C GLU A 151 18.06 7.94 -0.17
N GLY A 152 17.44 7.08 0.64
CA GLY A 152 16.16 6.48 0.33
C GLY A 152 15.04 7.49 0.10
N ALA A 153 14.98 8.56 0.91
CA ALA A 153 13.98 9.60 0.72
C ALA A 153 14.12 10.27 -0.67
N TYR A 154 15.34 10.60 -1.10
CA TYR A 154 15.58 11.17 -2.43
C TYR A 154 15.18 10.21 -3.57
N GLN A 155 15.46 8.91 -3.43
CA GLN A 155 15.04 7.90 -4.41
C GLN A 155 13.51 7.79 -4.52
N VAL A 156 12.79 7.87 -3.39
CA VAL A 156 11.32 7.87 -3.40
C VAL A 156 10.77 9.11 -4.09
N LEU A 157 11.37 10.28 -3.86
CA LEU A 157 10.97 11.53 -4.51
C LEU A 157 11.20 11.49 -6.02
N SER A 158 12.33 10.96 -6.50
CA SER A 158 12.57 10.82 -7.94
C SER A 158 11.62 9.80 -8.58
N GLY A 159 11.23 8.75 -7.85
CA GLY A 159 10.26 7.76 -8.28
C GLY A 159 8.88 8.33 -8.61
N PHE A 160 8.49 9.47 -8.03
CA PHE A 160 7.20 10.10 -8.28
C PHE A 160 6.97 10.54 -9.73
N GLU A 161 8.00 11.04 -10.41
CA GLU A 161 7.85 11.41 -11.82
C GLU A 161 7.65 10.17 -12.70
N HIS A 162 8.37 9.08 -12.42
CA HIS A 162 8.19 7.83 -13.15
C HIS A 162 6.77 7.25 -12.98
N VAL A 163 6.22 7.30 -11.76
CA VAL A 163 4.84 6.86 -11.50
C VAL A 163 3.84 7.71 -12.28
N LYS A 164 4.06 9.03 -12.34
CA LYS A 164 3.20 9.98 -13.07
C LYS A 164 3.25 9.73 -14.58
N GLU A 165 4.44 9.53 -15.14
CA GLU A 165 4.64 9.21 -16.56
C GLU A 165 3.98 7.89 -16.93
N SER A 166 4.23 6.82 -16.16
CA SER A 166 3.63 5.50 -16.39
C SER A 166 2.10 5.57 -16.35
N ARG A 167 1.53 6.29 -15.38
CA ARG A 167 0.09 6.57 -15.32
C ARG A 167 -0.43 7.25 -16.59
N ASP A 168 0.22 8.33 -17.02
CA ASP A 168 -0.24 9.11 -18.18
C ASP A 168 -0.18 8.29 -19.47
N LEU A 169 0.85 7.44 -19.61
CA LEU A 169 0.93 6.45 -20.68
C LEU A 169 -0.19 5.41 -20.59
N MET A 170 -0.48 4.86 -19.41
CA MET A 170 -1.60 3.91 -19.23
C MET A 170 -2.96 4.51 -19.61
N ARG A 171 -3.17 5.81 -19.40
CA ARG A 171 -4.41 6.50 -19.82
C ARG A 171 -4.54 6.63 -21.34
N GLY A 172 -3.43 6.61 -22.07
CA GLY A 172 -3.40 6.62 -23.53
C GLY A 172 -3.71 5.26 -24.17
N ILE A 173 -3.67 4.19 -23.39
CA ILE A 173 -3.85 2.81 -23.89
C ILE A 173 -5.28 2.36 -23.67
N THR A 174 -6.04 2.20 -24.75
CA THR A 174 -7.39 1.62 -24.71
C THR A 174 -7.30 0.09 -24.68
N LEU A 175 -8.08 -0.54 -23.81
CA LEU A 175 -8.28 -1.99 -23.77
C LEU A 175 -9.63 -2.37 -24.36
N ASP A 176 -9.65 -3.42 -25.18
CA ASP A 176 -10.90 -4.07 -25.54
C ASP A 176 -11.45 -4.95 -24.39
N ASP A 177 -12.65 -5.50 -24.57
CA ASP A 177 -13.31 -6.30 -23.54
C ASP A 177 -12.53 -7.58 -23.19
N GLY A 178 -11.90 -8.22 -24.18
CA GLY A 178 -11.11 -9.43 -23.98
C GLY A 178 -9.80 -9.13 -23.23
N GLU A 179 -9.13 -8.05 -23.60
CA GLU A 179 -7.93 -7.54 -22.93
C GLU A 179 -8.21 -7.16 -21.46
N ALA A 180 -9.32 -6.47 -21.21
CA ALA A 180 -9.76 -6.13 -19.87
C ALA A 180 -10.08 -7.39 -19.04
N GLU A 181 -10.71 -8.40 -19.65
CA GLU A 181 -11.00 -9.68 -18.98
C GLU A 181 -9.71 -10.44 -18.63
N VAL A 182 -8.74 -10.48 -19.54
CA VAL A 182 -7.42 -11.11 -19.27
C VAL A 182 -6.70 -10.40 -18.13
N PHE A 183 -6.70 -9.06 -18.13
CA PHE A 183 -6.14 -8.28 -17.03
C PHE A 183 -6.82 -8.63 -15.70
N ALA A 184 -8.15 -8.67 -15.69
CA ALA A 184 -8.94 -9.01 -14.51
C ALA A 184 -8.67 -10.44 -14.01
N ARG A 185 -8.52 -11.40 -14.93
CA ARG A 185 -8.19 -12.79 -14.59
C ARG A 185 -6.83 -12.90 -13.91
N ALA A 186 -5.82 -12.24 -14.47
CA ALA A 186 -4.49 -12.17 -13.86
C ALA A 186 -4.56 -11.48 -12.48
N ALA A 187 -5.33 -10.42 -12.34
CA ALA A 187 -5.52 -9.75 -11.06
C ALA A 187 -6.23 -10.62 -10.00
N LEU A 188 -7.18 -11.48 -10.39
CA LEU A 188 -7.82 -12.43 -9.49
C LEU A 188 -6.81 -13.44 -8.95
N SER A 189 -5.93 -13.98 -9.82
CA SER A 189 -4.91 -14.95 -9.38
C SER A 189 -3.88 -14.34 -8.42
N LEU A 190 -3.61 -13.04 -8.49
CA LEU A 190 -2.76 -12.35 -7.51
C LEU A 190 -3.35 -12.32 -6.09
N LYS A 191 -4.68 -12.39 -5.95
CA LYS A 191 -5.37 -12.39 -4.65
C LYS A 191 -5.85 -13.78 -4.22
N TYR A 192 -6.24 -14.62 -5.18
CA TYR A 192 -6.82 -15.94 -5.00
C TYR A 192 -5.95 -16.97 -5.73
N ASP A 193 -4.76 -17.24 -5.18
CA ASP A 193 -3.74 -18.13 -5.75
C ASP A 193 -3.88 -19.60 -5.33
N ASP A 194 -4.85 -19.92 -4.47
CA ASP A 194 -5.11 -21.27 -3.96
C ASP A 194 -5.87 -22.11 -5.02
N PRO A 195 -5.23 -23.14 -5.63
CA PRO A 195 -5.86 -23.94 -6.68
C PRO A 195 -7.10 -24.71 -6.19
N ASP A 196 -7.15 -25.02 -4.89
CA ASP A 196 -8.28 -25.74 -4.27
C ASP A 196 -9.43 -24.78 -3.87
N LYS A 197 -9.20 -23.46 -3.96
CA LYS A 197 -10.17 -22.42 -3.59
C LYS A 197 -10.23 -21.34 -4.67
N PRO A 198 -10.96 -21.58 -5.78
CA PRO A 198 -11.09 -20.59 -6.84
C PRO A 198 -11.67 -19.28 -6.31
N ALA A 199 -11.37 -18.19 -7.02
CA ALA A 199 -11.92 -16.88 -6.71
C ALA A 199 -13.47 -16.95 -6.63
N PRO A 200 -14.10 -16.43 -5.58
CA PRO A 200 -15.54 -16.56 -5.39
C PRO A 200 -16.36 -15.61 -6.28
N ILE A 201 -15.68 -14.88 -7.18
CA ILE A 201 -16.16 -13.78 -8.00
C ILE A 201 -15.53 -13.86 -9.38
N LYS A 202 -16.22 -13.32 -10.39
CA LYS A 202 -15.78 -13.31 -11.80
C LYS A 202 -15.00 -12.04 -12.15
N GLU A 203 -14.27 -12.11 -13.26
CA GLU A 203 -13.56 -11.01 -13.91
C GLU A 203 -14.49 -9.80 -14.13
N SER A 204 -15.68 -10.04 -14.69
CA SER A 204 -16.67 -8.98 -14.91
C SER A 204 -17.06 -8.24 -13.63
N GLN A 205 -17.04 -8.90 -12.47
CA GLN A 205 -17.40 -8.26 -11.20
C GLN A 205 -16.31 -7.32 -10.68
N ILE A 206 -15.03 -7.61 -10.94
CA ILE A 206 -13.93 -6.71 -10.55
C ILE A 206 -13.68 -5.62 -11.58
N LEU A 207 -14.14 -5.82 -12.82
CA LEU A 207 -14.20 -4.80 -13.87
C LEU A 207 -15.40 -3.86 -13.72
N MET A 208 -16.38 -4.17 -12.87
CA MET A 208 -17.50 -3.27 -12.63
C MET A 208 -17.01 -2.01 -11.89
N PRO A 209 -17.18 -0.82 -12.49
CA PRO A 209 -16.83 0.42 -11.82
C PRO A 209 -17.73 0.65 -10.62
N ARG A 210 -17.16 1.11 -9.51
CA ARG A 210 -17.95 1.57 -8.34
C ARG A 210 -18.55 2.95 -8.54
N ARG A 211 -18.03 3.72 -9.51
CA ARG A 211 -18.42 5.10 -9.82
C ARG A 211 -18.33 5.38 -11.32
N PHE A 212 -19.02 6.42 -11.77
CA PHE A 212 -19.11 6.76 -13.19
C PHE A 212 -17.74 7.11 -13.81
N ASP A 213 -16.88 7.82 -13.08
CA ASP A 213 -15.57 8.29 -13.57
C ASP A 213 -14.59 7.18 -13.97
N ASP A 214 -14.84 5.94 -13.52
CA ASP A 214 -13.99 4.78 -13.79
C ASP A 214 -14.46 3.96 -15.00
N ARG A 215 -15.49 4.41 -15.73
CA ARG A 215 -16.07 3.67 -16.85
C ARG A 215 -15.19 3.64 -18.11
N ARG A 216 -14.13 4.44 -18.15
CA ARG A 216 -13.27 4.51 -19.32
C ARG A 216 -12.60 3.16 -19.58
N PRO A 217 -12.47 2.75 -20.85
CA PRO A 217 -11.84 1.49 -21.23
C PRO A 217 -10.29 1.58 -21.24
N ASP A 218 -9.69 2.67 -20.76
CA ASP A 218 -8.24 2.78 -20.69
C ASP A 218 -7.63 1.88 -19.60
N LEU A 219 -6.37 1.46 -19.82
CA LEU A 219 -5.63 0.56 -18.93
C LEU A 219 -5.55 1.11 -17.50
N TRP A 220 -5.37 2.42 -17.34
CA TRP A 220 -5.37 3.06 -16.01
C TRP A 220 -6.70 2.84 -15.29
N SER A 221 -7.81 3.04 -15.97
CA SER A 221 -9.17 2.85 -15.43
C SER A 221 -9.47 1.39 -15.15
N VAL A 222 -9.04 0.45 -16.00
CA VAL A 222 -9.18 -1.00 -15.77
C VAL A 222 -8.38 -1.46 -14.54
N PHE A 223 -7.12 -1.02 -14.44
CA PHE A 223 -6.26 -1.26 -13.28
C PHE A 223 -6.91 -0.76 -11.99
N ASN A 224 -7.40 0.49 -11.99
CA ASN A 224 -8.02 1.10 -10.82
C ASN A 224 -9.30 0.37 -10.37
N ARG A 225 -10.19 0.01 -11.30
CA ARG A 225 -11.42 -0.74 -10.98
C ARG A 225 -11.09 -2.07 -10.32
N THR A 226 -10.15 -2.78 -10.90
CA THR A 226 -9.68 -4.08 -10.41
C THR A 226 -9.05 -3.95 -9.03
N GLN A 227 -8.12 -3.02 -8.85
CA GLN A 227 -7.48 -2.74 -7.57
C GLN A 227 -8.48 -2.36 -6.50
N GLU A 228 -9.45 -1.49 -6.80
CA GLU A 228 -10.46 -1.04 -5.85
C GLU A 228 -11.32 -2.19 -5.37
N ASN A 229 -11.83 -2.98 -6.32
CA ASN A 229 -12.71 -4.10 -6.03
C ASN A 229 -12.01 -5.20 -5.24
N LEU A 230 -10.76 -5.50 -5.57
CA LEU A 230 -9.96 -6.48 -4.84
C LEU A 230 -9.56 -5.97 -3.46
N THR A 231 -9.25 -4.68 -3.30
CA THR A 231 -8.79 -4.12 -2.02
C THR A 231 -9.95 -3.89 -1.05
N LYS A 232 -11.07 -3.31 -1.52
CA LYS A 232 -12.24 -3.01 -0.67
C LYS A 232 -13.12 -4.23 -0.38
N GLY A 233 -13.14 -5.24 -1.26
CA GLY A 233 -14.08 -6.35 -1.14
C GLY A 233 -15.55 -5.90 -1.18
N GLY A 234 -16.47 -6.67 -0.60
CA GLY A 234 -17.91 -6.40 -0.63
C GLY A 234 -18.64 -6.89 -1.89
N LEU A 235 -17.91 -7.45 -2.86
CA LEU A 235 -18.50 -8.10 -4.02
C LEU A 235 -19.20 -9.41 -3.61
N HIS A 236 -20.40 -9.64 -4.13
CA HIS A 236 -21.19 -10.82 -3.85
C HIS A 236 -20.68 -12.00 -4.69
N GLY A 237 -20.49 -13.13 -4.04
CA GLY A 237 -19.91 -14.31 -4.66
C GLY A 237 -20.45 -15.61 -4.07
N ARG A 238 -19.92 -16.73 -4.55
CA ARG A 238 -20.20 -18.06 -4.00
C ARG A 238 -18.90 -18.74 -3.62
N ALA A 239 -18.91 -19.42 -2.48
CA ALA A 239 -17.80 -20.26 -2.06
C ALA A 239 -17.76 -21.54 -2.90
N ALA A 240 -16.65 -22.28 -2.85
CA ALA A 240 -16.50 -23.58 -3.51
C ALA A 240 -17.62 -24.58 -3.09
N ASN A 241 -18.15 -24.45 -1.88
CA ASN A 241 -19.28 -25.24 -1.38
C ASN A 241 -20.68 -24.68 -1.76
N GLY A 242 -20.75 -23.74 -2.70
CA GLY A 242 -21.99 -23.15 -3.21
C GLY A 242 -22.65 -22.09 -2.29
N ARG A 243 -22.17 -21.91 -1.06
CA ARG A 243 -22.72 -20.91 -0.12
C ARG A 243 -22.50 -19.49 -0.62
N ARG A 244 -23.52 -18.65 -0.45
CA ARG A 244 -23.41 -17.21 -0.69
C ARG A 244 -22.40 -16.61 0.27
N GLN A 245 -21.53 -15.76 -0.23
CA GLN A 245 -20.58 -15.00 0.56
C GLN A 245 -20.29 -13.64 -0.07
N SER A 246 -19.73 -12.73 0.72
CA SER A 246 -19.15 -11.49 0.23
C SER A 246 -17.62 -11.57 0.29
N THR A 247 -16.96 -10.98 -0.70
CA THR A 247 -15.50 -10.86 -0.68
C THR A 247 -15.06 -9.98 0.48
N ARG A 248 -13.95 -10.35 1.12
CA ARG A 248 -13.42 -9.60 2.26
C ARG A 248 -12.46 -8.50 1.78
N PRO A 249 -12.46 -7.33 2.44
CA PRO A 249 -11.43 -6.31 2.24
C PRO A 249 -10.05 -6.85 2.60
N VAL A 250 -9.02 -6.30 1.98
CA VAL A 250 -7.62 -6.54 2.35
C VAL A 250 -7.31 -5.70 3.58
N GLN A 251 -7.04 -6.37 4.72
CA GLN A 251 -6.83 -5.72 6.02
C GLN A 251 -5.35 -5.73 6.47
N GLY A 252 -4.53 -6.64 5.93
CA GLY A 252 -3.12 -6.75 6.32
C GLY A 252 -2.20 -5.83 5.53
N ILE A 253 -1.22 -5.22 6.21
CA ILE A 253 -0.28 -4.28 5.59
C ILE A 253 0.53 -4.97 4.48
N ASP A 254 1.21 -6.08 4.77
CA ASP A 254 2.03 -6.78 3.77
C ASP A 254 1.17 -7.34 2.62
N GLN A 255 -0.06 -7.82 2.92
CA GLN A 255 -0.98 -8.30 1.88
C GLN A 255 -1.41 -7.15 0.96
N ASN A 256 -1.69 -5.98 1.54
CA ASN A 256 -2.09 -4.80 0.79
C ASN A 256 -0.96 -4.32 -0.13
N ILE A 257 0.27 -4.19 0.41
CA ILE A 257 1.44 -3.76 -0.36
C ILE A 257 1.74 -4.75 -1.48
N ARG A 258 1.80 -6.04 -1.16
CA ARG A 258 2.09 -7.09 -2.15
C ARG A 258 1.06 -7.09 -3.29
N LEU A 259 -0.23 -7.02 -2.97
CA LEU A 259 -1.28 -6.99 -3.99
C LEU A 259 -1.18 -5.74 -4.86
N ASN A 260 -1.01 -4.55 -4.27
CA ASN A 260 -0.90 -3.31 -5.03
C ASN A 260 0.32 -3.29 -5.94
N ARG A 261 1.49 -3.70 -5.43
CA ARG A 261 2.71 -3.82 -6.24
C ARG A 261 2.52 -4.78 -7.42
N ALA A 262 1.94 -5.96 -7.17
CA ALA A 262 1.73 -6.94 -8.21
C ALA A 262 0.73 -6.47 -9.28
N LEU A 263 -0.34 -5.79 -8.88
CA LEU A 263 -1.29 -5.18 -9.82
C LEU A 263 -0.64 -4.06 -10.65
N TRP A 264 0.23 -3.27 -10.04
CA TRP A 264 0.99 -2.23 -10.74
C TRP A 264 1.93 -2.85 -11.78
N LEU A 265 2.73 -3.86 -11.39
CA LEU A 265 3.62 -4.58 -12.31
C LEU A 265 2.85 -5.18 -13.50
N LEU A 266 1.67 -5.75 -13.24
CA LEU A 266 0.80 -6.27 -14.28
C LEU A 266 0.35 -5.16 -15.25
N ALA A 267 -0.05 -4.00 -14.72
CA ALA A 267 -0.43 -2.85 -15.53
C ALA A 267 0.74 -2.27 -16.30
N ASP A 268 1.91 -2.09 -15.68
CA ASP A 268 3.07 -1.52 -16.36
C ASP A 268 3.64 -2.47 -17.42
N GLY A 269 3.63 -3.77 -17.17
CA GLY A 269 3.98 -4.79 -18.17
C GLY A 269 3.04 -4.74 -19.38
N MET A 270 1.73 -4.64 -19.15
CA MET A 270 0.75 -4.49 -20.24
C MET A 270 0.94 -3.17 -20.99
N ARG A 271 1.25 -2.08 -20.28
CA ARG A 271 1.60 -0.78 -20.87
C ARG A 271 2.79 -0.93 -21.81
N ALA A 272 3.86 -1.58 -21.37
CA ALA A 272 5.07 -1.78 -22.16
C ALA A 272 4.85 -2.65 -23.42
N LEU A 273 3.93 -3.62 -23.37
CA LEU A 273 3.59 -4.46 -24.52
C LEU A 273 2.72 -3.75 -25.57
N LYS A 274 1.93 -2.75 -25.16
CA LYS A 274 1.01 -2.02 -26.03
C LYS A 274 1.55 -0.67 -26.51
N ALA A 275 2.73 -0.26 -26.04
CA ALA A 275 3.41 0.98 -26.38
C ALA A 275 4.09 0.92 -27.76
#